data_AF-A0A3C2BW75-F1
#
_entry.id   AF-A0A3C2BW75-F1
#
_cell.length_a   1.000
_cell.length_b   1.000
_cell.length_c   1.000
_cell.angle_alpha   90.00
_cell.angle_beta   90.00
_cell.angle_gamma   90.00
#
_symmetry.space_group_name_H-M   'P 1'
#
loop_
_entity.id
_entity.type
_entity.pdbx_description
1 polymer ?
#
loop_
_entity_poly.entity_id
_entity_poly.type
_entity_poly.pdbx_seq_one_letter_code
_entity_poly.pdbx_strand_id
1 'polypeptide(L)'
;MVPDEAARPGAVQLSLLQGFPVRAPQAGPPLAGRLPVARVLVETPLPHLDRPFDYSVPAELDEAAQAGVRVKVRFNGQELSGFIIERTAESDAGHTLVPLQKVISPVAVLTPPVRDLVSAVAARYAGTVSDVLRVAVPPRVARLEKEFLAAAAA
;
A
#
# COMPACT_ATOMS: atom_id res chain seq x y z
N MET A 1 53.06 35.67 2.95
CA MET A 1 51.80 35.74 2.18
C MET A 1 51.31 34.31 2.02
N VAL A 2 50.54 33.82 3.00
CA VAL A 2 49.92 32.49 3.00
C VAL A 2 48.43 32.73 2.70
N PRO A 3 47.81 32.02 1.74
CA PRO A 3 46.41 32.28 1.41
C PRO A 3 45.49 31.74 2.52
N ASP A 4 44.45 32.53 2.75
CA ASP A 4 43.35 32.36 3.71
C ASP A 4 42.52 31.11 3.37
N GLU A 5 42.53 30.11 4.26
CA GLU A 5 41.74 28.89 4.12
C GLU A 5 40.30 29.21 4.55
N ALA A 6 39.45 29.47 3.55
CA ALA A 6 38.02 29.71 3.72
C ALA A 6 37.38 28.62 4.60
N ALA A 7 37.00 29.04 5.80
CA ALA A 7 36.36 28.22 6.81
C ALA A 7 35.11 27.54 6.23
N ARG A 8 35.18 26.22 6.09
CA ARG A 8 34.00 25.38 5.81
C ARG A 8 33.04 25.55 6.99
N PRO A 9 31.75 25.88 6.77
CA PRO A 9 30.81 25.98 7.87
C PRO A 9 30.77 24.64 8.60
N GLY A 10 31.17 24.67 9.88
CA GLY A 10 31.33 23.49 10.71
C GLY A 10 30.02 22.70 10.76
N ALA A 11 30.13 21.39 10.55
CA ALA A 11 29.04 20.47 10.84
C ALA A 11 28.67 20.63 12.32
N VAL A 12 27.54 21.25 12.59
CA VAL A 12 27.07 21.45 13.96
C VAL A 12 26.58 20.10 14.45
N GLN A 13 27.31 19.48 15.37
CA GLN A 13 26.88 18.26 16.04
C GLN A 13 25.66 18.60 16.90
N LEU A 14 24.48 18.16 16.46
CA LEU A 14 23.24 18.38 17.20
C LEU A 14 23.31 17.66 18.55
N SER A 15 23.10 18.42 19.62
CA SER A 15 23.14 17.89 20.98
C SER A 15 21.96 16.94 21.20
N LEU A 16 22.25 15.73 21.72
CA LEU A 16 21.22 14.73 22.07
C LEU A 16 20.24 15.24 23.14
N LEU A 17 20.58 16.32 23.84
CA LEU A 17 19.74 16.98 24.84
C LEU A 17 18.63 17.85 24.24
N GLN A 18 18.70 18.17 22.95
CA GLN A 18 17.73 19.03 22.25
C GLN A 18 16.54 18.25 21.66
N GLY A 19 16.51 16.93 21.84
CA GLY A 19 15.52 16.05 21.20
C GLY A 19 15.75 15.92 19.69
N PHE A 20 15.13 14.90 19.09
CA PHE A 20 15.17 14.75 17.64
C PHE A 20 14.15 15.72 17.02
N PRO A 21 14.53 16.51 15.99
CA PRO A 21 13.55 17.35 15.31
C PRO A 21 12.45 16.44 14.76
N VAL A 22 11.21 16.67 15.22
CA VAL A 22 10.04 15.98 14.67
C VAL A 22 9.91 16.44 13.23
N ARG A 23 10.23 15.57 12.27
CA ARG A 23 10.09 15.87 10.85
C ARG A 23 8.62 16.20 10.60
N ALA A 24 8.34 17.42 10.16
CA ALA A 24 7.00 17.79 9.72
C ALA A 24 6.54 16.79 8.64
N PRO A 25 5.33 16.20 8.76
CA PRO A 25 4.84 15.27 7.76
C PRO A 25 4.86 15.96 6.40
N GLN A 26 5.45 15.32 5.40
CA GLN A 26 5.35 15.82 4.03
C GLN A 26 3.87 15.82 3.65
N ALA A 27 3.36 16.97 3.19
CA ALA A 27 2.00 17.08 2.70
C ALA A 27 1.87 16.16 1.48
N GLY A 28 1.21 15.02 1.66
CA GLY A 28 0.84 14.11 0.59
C GLY A 28 -0.26 14.70 -0.29
N PRO A 29 -0.68 13.98 -1.35
CA PRO A 29 -1.86 14.35 -2.12
C PRO A 29 -3.10 14.46 -1.21
N PRO A 30 -4.13 15.21 -1.63
CA PRO A 30 -5.39 15.27 -0.88
C PRO A 30 -5.94 13.85 -0.70
N LEU A 31 -6.38 13.53 0.52
CA LEU A 31 -6.88 12.20 0.88
C LEU A 31 -8.37 12.06 0.59
N ALA A 32 -8.83 10.83 0.43
CA ALA A 32 -10.25 10.50 0.34
C ALA A 32 -11.04 11.04 1.54
N GLY A 33 -12.23 11.58 1.28
CA GLY A 33 -13.05 12.20 2.31
C GLY A 33 -13.64 11.21 3.32
N ARG A 34 -13.72 9.92 2.95
CA ARG A 34 -14.25 8.86 3.81
C ARG A 34 -13.31 7.66 3.76
N LEU A 35 -13.06 7.05 4.92
CA LEU A 35 -12.17 5.88 5.06
C LEU A 35 -10.84 6.06 4.30
N PRO A 36 -10.02 7.08 4.65
CA PRO A 36 -8.82 7.47 3.90
C PRO A 36 -7.66 6.47 4.01
N VAL A 37 -7.83 5.37 4.73
CA VAL A 37 -6.80 4.33 4.90
C VAL A 37 -7.26 3.07 4.19
N ALA A 38 -6.37 2.46 3.41
CA ALA A 38 -6.56 1.14 2.81
C ALA A 38 -5.58 0.15 3.45
N ARG A 39 -6.10 -0.98 3.96
CA ARG A 39 -5.27 -2.10 4.39
C ARG A 39 -5.02 -3.01 3.19
N VAL A 40 -3.76 -3.13 2.77
CA VAL A 40 -3.37 -3.83 1.55
C VAL A 40 -2.57 -5.08 1.89
N LEU A 41 -3.00 -6.23 1.40
CA LEU A 41 -2.17 -7.43 1.35
C LEU A 41 -1.24 -7.31 0.13
N VAL A 42 0.07 -7.22 0.38
CA VAL A 42 1.08 -7.05 -0.67
C VAL A 42 1.52 -8.41 -1.19
N GLU A 43 1.54 -8.58 -2.51
CA GLU A 43 2.01 -9.82 -3.15
C GLU A 43 3.54 -9.85 -3.11
N THR A 44 4.08 -10.51 -2.09
CA THR A 44 5.52 -10.72 -1.85
C THR A 44 5.78 -12.19 -1.50
N PRO A 45 6.92 -12.79 -1.92
CA PRO A 45 7.26 -14.16 -1.57
C PRO A 45 7.86 -14.29 -0.15
N LEU A 46 7.99 -13.18 0.58
CA LEU A 46 8.66 -13.15 1.89
C LEU A 46 7.67 -13.44 3.03
N PRO A 47 7.81 -14.56 3.77
CA PRO A 47 6.81 -14.95 4.78
C PRO A 47 6.63 -13.96 5.93
N HIS A 48 7.70 -13.27 6.34
CA HIS A 48 7.64 -12.26 7.40
C HIS A 48 6.87 -10.99 7.00
N LEU A 49 6.47 -10.88 5.73
CA LEU A 49 5.68 -9.79 5.17
C LEU A 49 4.26 -10.24 4.78
N ASP A 50 3.84 -11.45 5.14
CA ASP A 50 2.51 -11.99 4.84
C ASP A 50 1.43 -11.44 5.80
N ARG A 51 1.27 -10.12 5.78
CA ARG A 51 0.27 -9.39 6.56
C ARG A 51 -0.23 -8.16 5.78
N PRO A 52 -1.37 -7.59 6.16
CA PRO A 52 -1.80 -6.30 5.61
C PRO A 52 -0.87 -5.17 6.02
N PHE A 53 -0.72 -4.19 5.13
CA PHE A 53 -0.02 -2.93 5.37
C PHE A 53 -0.95 -1.75 5.08
N ASP A 54 -0.86 -0.71 5.89
CA ASP A 54 -1.73 0.46 5.77
C ASP A 54 -1.15 1.47 4.77
N TYR A 55 -2.01 1.94 3.86
CA TYR A 55 -1.70 2.97 2.87
C TYR A 55 -2.73 4.09 2.96
N SER A 56 -2.31 5.32 2.70
CA SER A 56 -3.26 6.42 2.53
C SER A 56 -3.89 6.35 1.14
N VAL A 57 -5.19 6.65 1.05
CA VAL A 57 -5.95 6.65 -0.20
C VAL A 57 -6.06 8.09 -0.70
N PRO A 58 -5.39 8.44 -1.83
CA PRO A 58 -5.59 9.72 -2.48
C PRO A 58 -7.06 9.92 -2.89
N ALA A 59 -7.56 11.15 -2.84
CA ALA A 59 -8.93 11.51 -3.20
C ALA A 59 -9.30 11.07 -4.63
N GLU A 60 -8.36 11.16 -5.56
CA GLU A 60 -8.52 10.74 -6.96
C GLU A 60 -8.76 9.22 -7.11
N LEU A 61 -8.33 8.43 -6.13
CA LEU A 61 -8.50 6.98 -6.13
C LEU A 61 -9.68 6.54 -5.26
N ASP A 62 -10.41 7.45 -4.62
CA ASP A 62 -11.43 7.12 -3.61
C ASP A 62 -12.50 6.17 -4.15
N GLU A 63 -13.09 6.48 -5.30
CA GLU A 63 -14.14 5.66 -5.89
C GLU A 63 -13.64 4.28 -6.34
N ALA A 64 -12.44 4.22 -6.93
CA ALA A 64 -11.89 2.98 -7.47
C ALA A 64 -11.25 2.08 -6.39
N ALA A 65 -10.72 2.67 -5.32
CA ALA A 65 -10.08 1.95 -4.23
C ALA A 65 -11.15 1.37 -3.30
N GLN A 66 -11.67 0.20 -3.66
CA GLN A 66 -12.62 -0.57 -2.85
C GLN A 66 -12.01 -1.87 -2.33
N ALA A 67 -12.61 -2.46 -1.30
CA ALA A 67 -12.17 -3.78 -0.83
C ALA A 67 -12.27 -4.82 -1.96
N GLY A 68 -11.26 -5.67 -2.06
CA GLY A 68 -11.14 -6.73 -3.05
C GLY A 68 -10.49 -6.32 -4.38
N VAL A 69 -10.25 -5.03 -4.62
CA VAL A 69 -9.64 -4.55 -5.87
C VAL A 69 -8.12 -4.74 -5.85
N ARG A 70 -7.55 -4.92 -7.05
CA ARG A 70 -6.10 -5.04 -7.21
C ARG A 70 -5.46 -3.66 -7.37
N VAL A 71 -4.35 -3.45 -6.66
CA VAL A 71 -3.63 -2.17 -6.59
C VAL A 71 -2.14 -2.35 -6.86
N LYS A 72 -1.47 -1.24 -7.18
CA LYS A 72 -0.01 -1.12 -7.05
C LYS A 72 0.34 -0.23 -5.88
N VAL A 73 1.38 -0.63 -5.15
CA VAL A 73 1.88 0.06 -3.98
C VAL A 73 3.40 0.22 -4.04
N ARG A 74 3.92 1.27 -3.38
CA ARG A 74 5.35 1.37 -3.14
C ARG A 74 5.67 0.61 -1.86
N PHE A 75 6.54 -0.39 -1.95
CA PHE A 75 6.95 -1.20 -0.83
C PHE A 75 8.46 -1.38 -0.88
N ASN A 76 9.16 -0.91 0.15
CA ASN A 76 10.63 -0.93 0.23
C ASN A 76 11.34 -0.41 -1.05
N GLY A 77 10.85 0.71 -1.60
CA GLY A 77 11.40 1.33 -2.82
C GLY A 77 11.00 0.67 -4.15
N GLN A 78 10.31 -0.47 -4.12
CA GLN A 78 9.83 -1.19 -5.31
C GLN A 78 8.31 -1.01 -5.51
N GLU A 79 7.84 -1.22 -6.74
CA GLU A 79 6.40 -1.25 -7.04
C GLU A 79 5.93 -2.71 -7.02
N LEU A 80 5.10 -3.05 -6.04
CA LEU A 80 4.51 -4.38 -5.91
C LEU A 80 3.01 -4.33 -6.15
N SER A 81 2.47 -5.46 -6.59
CA SER A 81 1.02 -5.65 -6.65
C SER A 81 0.48 -6.01 -5.27
N GLY A 82 -0.80 -5.75 -5.05
CA GLY A 82 -1.49 -6.14 -3.83
C GLY A 82 -3.00 -6.01 -3.98
N PHE A 83 -3.72 -6.32 -2.92
CA PHE A 83 -5.16 -6.21 -2.86
C PHE A 83 -5.60 -5.46 -1.62
N ILE A 84 -6.56 -4.54 -1.79
CA ILE A 84 -7.21 -3.89 -0.66
C ILE A 84 -8.07 -4.94 0.05
N ILE A 85 -7.82 -5.18 1.32
CA ILE A 85 -8.63 -6.08 2.16
C ILE A 85 -9.81 -5.32 2.75
N GLU A 86 -9.58 -4.08 3.18
CA GLU A 86 -10.59 -3.19 3.73
C GLU A 86 -10.13 -1.72 3.68
N ARG A 87 -11.08 -0.80 3.95
CA ARG A 87 -10.80 0.62 4.15
C ARG A 87 -11.26 1.06 5.54
N THR A 88 -10.43 1.86 6.20
CA THR A 88 -10.64 2.30 7.59
C THR A 88 -10.53 3.82 7.69
N ALA A 89 -11.14 4.38 8.74
CA ALA A 89 -11.05 5.81 9.03
C ALA A 89 -9.65 6.22 9.51
N GLU A 90 -9.00 5.34 10.26
CA GLU A 90 -7.75 5.59 10.98
C GLU A 90 -6.78 4.43 10.81
N SER A 91 -5.50 4.68 11.12
CA SER A 91 -4.41 3.71 11.11
C SER A 91 -3.60 3.83 12.40
N ASP A 92 -3.23 2.67 12.96
CA ASP A 92 -2.39 2.57 14.16
C ASP A 92 -0.89 2.57 13.83
N ALA A 93 -0.51 2.84 12.58
CA ALA A 93 0.87 2.72 12.10
C ALA A 93 1.87 3.64 12.83
N GLY A 94 1.41 4.73 13.44
CA GLY A 94 2.25 5.66 14.20
C GLY A 94 3.28 6.44 13.36
N HIS A 95 3.17 6.37 12.03
CA HIS A 95 4.01 7.09 11.08
C HIS A 95 3.18 7.56 9.87
N THR A 96 3.76 8.44 9.05
CA THR A 96 3.12 8.93 7.83
C THR A 96 2.90 7.77 6.86
N LEU A 97 1.64 7.52 6.49
CA LEU A 97 1.29 6.46 5.56
C LEU A 97 1.78 6.77 4.15
N VAL A 98 2.31 5.75 3.49
CA VAL A 98 2.64 5.82 2.07
C VAL A 98 1.34 5.90 1.26
N PRO A 99 1.23 6.79 0.27
CA PRO A 99 0.05 6.85 -0.58
C PRO A 99 -0.04 5.63 -1.50
N LEU A 100 -1.26 5.14 -1.70
CA LEU A 100 -1.59 4.15 -2.72
C LEU A 100 -1.17 4.68 -4.10
N GLN A 101 -0.45 3.88 -4.91
CA GLN A 101 0.05 4.40 -6.19
C GLN A 101 -1.01 4.43 -7.27
N LYS A 102 -1.73 3.32 -7.46
CA LYS A 102 -2.81 3.22 -8.46
C LYS A 102 -3.69 2.01 -8.17
N VAL A 103 -4.95 2.12 -8.56
CA VAL A 103 -5.86 0.98 -8.70
C VAL A 103 -5.68 0.38 -10.09
N ILE A 104 -5.37 -0.90 -10.19
CA ILE A 104 -5.14 -1.56 -11.47
C ILE A 104 -6.47 -1.78 -12.19
N SER A 105 -7.48 -2.22 -11.44
CA SER A 105 -8.83 -2.51 -11.91
C SER A 105 -9.81 -2.28 -10.77
N PRO A 106 -10.94 -1.58 -11.00
CA PRO A 106 -11.98 -1.40 -9.98
C PRO A 106 -12.80 -2.66 -9.72
N VAL A 107 -12.56 -3.76 -10.45
CA VAL A 107 -13.25 -5.03 -10.24
C VAL A 107 -12.74 -5.70 -8.96
N ALA A 108 -13.64 -5.91 -8.01
CA ALA A 108 -13.35 -6.59 -6.74
C ALA A 108 -13.23 -8.11 -6.94
N VAL A 109 -12.04 -8.56 -7.35
CA VAL A 109 -11.77 -9.98 -7.62
C VAL A 109 -11.44 -10.78 -6.36
N LEU A 110 -10.88 -10.14 -5.32
CA LEU A 110 -10.64 -10.77 -4.03
C LEU A 110 -11.87 -10.59 -3.13
N THR A 111 -12.87 -11.44 -3.34
CA THR A 111 -14.08 -11.44 -2.52
C THR A 111 -13.80 -12.01 -1.12
N PRO A 112 -14.65 -11.73 -0.11
CA PRO A 112 -14.47 -12.29 1.22
C PRO A 112 -14.38 -13.83 1.23
N PRO A 113 -15.23 -14.60 0.52
CA PRO A 113 -15.09 -16.05 0.45
C PRO A 113 -13.76 -16.52 -0.14
N VAL A 114 -13.25 -15.84 -1.16
CA VAL A 114 -11.94 -16.16 -1.76
C VAL A 114 -10.83 -15.88 -0.75
N ARG A 115 -10.87 -14.74 -0.07
CA ARG A 115 -9.88 -14.38 0.97
C ARG A 115 -9.87 -15.42 2.08
N ASP A 116 -11.04 -15.78 2.59
CA ASP A 116 -11.17 -16.71 3.72
C ASP A 116 -10.66 -18.11 3.32
N LEU A 117 -10.95 -18.56 2.08
CA LEU A 117 -10.42 -19.80 1.52
C LEU A 117 -8.89 -19.76 1.38
N VAL A 118 -8.34 -18.69 0.79
CA VAL A 118 -6.89 -18.52 0.61
C VAL A 118 -6.17 -18.55 1.97
N SER A 119 -6.71 -17.84 2.96
CA SER A 119 -6.17 -17.84 4.33
C SER A 119 -6.24 -19.22 4.99
N ALA A 120 -7.35 -19.95 4.84
CA ALA A 120 -7.50 -21.29 5.38
C ALA A 120 -6.51 -22.28 4.75
N VAL A 121 -6.29 -22.20 3.43
CA VAL A 121 -5.31 -23.03 2.71
C VAL A 121 -3.89 -22.69 3.18
N ALA A 122 -3.51 -21.42 3.24
CA ALA A 122 -2.19 -21.01 3.71
C ALA A 122 -1.92 -21.53 5.14
N ALA A 123 -2.88 -21.36 6.05
CA ALA A 123 -2.78 -21.86 7.42
C ALA A 123 -2.66 -23.40 7.48
N ARG A 124 -3.44 -24.12 6.67
CA ARG A 124 -3.49 -25.59 6.65
C ARG A 124 -2.19 -26.24 6.16
N TYR A 125 -1.47 -25.56 5.27
CA TYR A 125 -0.26 -26.07 4.61
C TYR A 125 1.02 -25.33 5.04
N ALA A 126 0.95 -24.49 6.08
CA ALA A 126 2.06 -23.65 6.54
C ALA A 126 2.71 -22.82 5.41
N GLY A 127 1.88 -22.33 4.47
CA GLY A 127 2.28 -21.43 3.40
C GLY A 127 1.93 -19.98 3.69
N THR A 128 2.18 -19.09 2.72
CA THR A 128 1.79 -17.68 2.80
C THR A 128 0.46 -17.44 2.08
N VAL A 129 -0.35 -16.49 2.57
CA VAL A 129 -1.57 -16.03 1.89
C VAL A 129 -1.21 -15.52 0.50
N SER A 130 -0.12 -14.76 0.37
CA SER A 130 0.42 -14.28 -0.90
C SER A 130 0.68 -15.40 -1.93
N ASP A 131 1.29 -16.52 -1.53
CA ASP A 131 1.59 -17.65 -2.43
C ASP A 131 0.35 -18.43 -2.87
N VAL A 132 -0.69 -18.49 -2.03
CA VAL A 132 -1.96 -19.11 -2.41
C VAL A 132 -2.78 -18.14 -3.28
N LEU A 133 -2.73 -16.85 -2.98
CA LEU A 133 -3.49 -15.83 -3.69
C LEU A 133 -3.08 -15.71 -5.16
N ARG A 134 -1.78 -15.80 -5.45
CA ARG A 134 -1.26 -15.70 -6.82
C ARG A 134 -1.75 -16.82 -7.75
N VAL A 135 -2.15 -17.97 -7.19
CA VAL A 135 -2.75 -19.09 -7.94
C VAL A 135 -4.29 -19.06 -7.89
N ALA A 136 -4.87 -18.50 -6.83
CA ALA A 136 -6.32 -18.37 -6.68
C ALA A 136 -6.92 -17.27 -7.57
N VAL A 137 -6.19 -16.16 -7.78
CA VAL A 137 -6.66 -15.03 -8.59
C VAL A 137 -5.83 -14.93 -9.87
N PRO A 138 -6.42 -15.23 -11.04
CA PRO A 138 -5.71 -15.14 -12.31
C PRO A 138 -5.12 -13.76 -12.59
N PRO A 139 -4.06 -13.69 -13.42
CA PRO A 139 -3.57 -12.43 -13.95
C PRO A 139 -4.68 -11.65 -14.66
N ARG A 140 -4.60 -10.33 -14.57
CA ARG A 140 -5.57 -9.42 -15.19
C ARG A 140 -5.63 -9.61 -16.71
N VAL A 141 -6.85 -9.69 -17.24
CA VAL A 141 -7.13 -9.61 -18.68
C VAL A 141 -8.00 -8.38 -18.94
N ALA A 142 -7.36 -7.26 -19.32
CA ALA A 142 -8.03 -5.94 -19.39
C ALA A 142 -9.24 -5.89 -20.34
N ARG A 143 -9.24 -6.69 -21.40
CA ARG A 143 -10.39 -6.79 -22.31
C ARG A 143 -11.64 -7.35 -21.61
N LEU A 144 -11.48 -8.45 -20.88
CA LEU A 144 -12.59 -9.12 -20.17
C LEU A 144 -13.15 -8.23 -19.07
N GLU A 145 -12.30 -7.45 -18.38
CA GLU A 145 -12.78 -6.51 -17.38
C GLU A 145 -13.66 -5.40 -17.97
N LYS A 146 -13.31 -4.87 -19.15
CA LYS A 146 -14.13 -3.86 -19.83
C LYS A 146 -15.50 -4.44 -20.21
N GLU A 147 -15.52 -5.64 -20.76
CA GLU A 147 -16.76 -6.36 -21.10
C GLU A 147 -17.60 -6.62 -19.84
N PHE A 148 -16.97 -7.06 -18.75
CA PHE A 148 -17.63 -7.29 -17.46
C PHE A 148 -18.23 -6.02 -16.86
N LEU A 149 -17.47 -4.91 -16.83
CA LEU A 149 -17.93 -3.63 -16.31
C LEU A 149 -19.07 -3.04 -17.15
N ALA A 150 -19.00 -3.18 -18.48
CA ALA A 150 -20.08 -2.77 -19.36
C ALA A 150 -21.36 -3.59 -19.13
N ALA A 151 -21.23 -4.90 -18.92
CA ALA A 151 -22.36 -5.76 -18.59
C ALA A 151 -22.94 -5.48 -17.20
N ALA A 152 -22.11 -5.14 -16.21
CA ALA A 152 -22.55 -4.82 -14.86
C ALA A 152 -23.22 -3.43 -14.74
N ALA A 153 -23.01 -2.54 -15.70
CA ALA A 153 -23.62 -1.21 -15.77
C ALA A 153 -24.93 -1.18 -16.59
N ALA A 154 -25.28 -2.27 -17.26
CA ALA A 154 -26.49 -2.44 -18.06
C ALA A 154 -27.62 -3.07 -17.23
#